data_AF-U2ASZ1-F1
#
_entry.id   AF-U2ASZ1-F1
#
_cell.length_a   1.000
_cell.length_b   1.000
_cell.length_c   1.000
_cell.angle_alpha   90.00
_cell.angle_beta   90.00
_cell.angle_gamma   90.00
#
_symmetry.space_group_name_H-M   'P 1'
#
loop_
_entity.id
_entity.type
_entity.pdbx_description
1 polymer ?
#
loop_
_entity_poly.entity_id
_entity_poly.type
_entity_poly.pdbx_seq_one_letter_code
_entity_poly.pdbx_strand_id
1 'polypeptide(L)'
;LGSEYVTCASGEVFIGNFEINVMKNINYKEKSWSAFTKFSEQNFDNFDFSSTIFENTAFENCTFQNCLFFKSNFNHIGLWECNFINCQFIKADMRNIPIGVDGGILKNCLFQKCNFQGQYFETPFFEDCIFDKCKLKNINFNDSSFRNCKFIGKLENVTFNGIYHTQKRGRMFLENVDFSESIFGDYVTFENCDLSTSIPPKKRTFEEMLYVVDLNNIENLSTGTEDRFVIQKRNG
;
A
#
# COMPACT_ATOMS: atom_id res chain seq x y z
N LEU A 1 -4.89 -6.45 -26.71
CA LEU A 1 -3.80 -7.16 -25.98
C LEU A 1 -2.56 -7.09 -26.86
N GLY A 2 -1.47 -6.38 -26.51
CA GLY A 2 -0.29 -6.48 -27.39
C GLY A 2 0.94 -5.57 -27.20
N SER A 3 0.96 -4.56 -26.34
CA SER A 3 2.15 -3.68 -26.24
C SER A 3 2.80 -3.58 -24.86
N GLU A 4 2.19 -4.16 -23.82
CA GLU A 4 2.69 -4.03 -22.44
C GLU A 4 3.18 -5.35 -21.84
N TYR A 5 2.92 -6.49 -22.49
CA TYR A 5 3.39 -7.81 -22.05
C TYR A 5 4.60 -8.22 -22.89
N VAL A 6 5.67 -8.66 -22.24
CA VAL A 6 6.86 -9.22 -22.89
C VAL A 6 7.09 -10.61 -22.33
N THR A 7 7.09 -11.63 -23.18
CA THR A 7 7.54 -12.96 -22.80
C THR A 7 9.02 -13.10 -23.15
N CYS A 8 9.85 -13.43 -22.18
CA CYS A 8 11.26 -13.70 -22.42
C CYS A 8 11.47 -15.14 -22.95
N ALA A 9 12.69 -15.45 -23.38
CA ALA A 9 13.03 -16.78 -23.87
C ALA A 9 12.90 -17.90 -22.80
N SER A 10 12.99 -17.55 -21.50
CA SER A 10 12.74 -18.46 -20.37
C SER A 10 11.25 -18.74 -20.12
N GLY A 11 10.33 -18.09 -20.84
CA GLY A 11 8.89 -18.27 -20.68
C GLY A 11 8.26 -17.43 -19.57
N GLU A 12 9.06 -16.65 -18.83
CA GLU A 12 8.57 -15.67 -17.87
C GLU A 12 7.87 -14.53 -18.64
N VAL A 13 6.77 -14.04 -18.08
CA VAL A 13 6.00 -12.96 -18.68
C VAL A 13 6.25 -11.70 -17.86
N PHE A 14 6.40 -10.56 -18.53
CA PHE A 14 6.68 -9.29 -17.88
C PHE A 14 5.66 -8.23 -18.26
N ILE A 15 5.34 -7.35 -17.31
CA ILE A 15 4.71 -6.05 -17.58
C ILE A 15 5.75 -4.96 -17.31
N GLY A 16 6.29 -4.36 -18.37
CA GLY A 16 7.48 -3.51 -18.25
C GLY A 16 8.69 -4.33 -17.80
N ASN A 17 9.22 -4.06 -16.59
CA ASN A 17 10.38 -4.76 -16.02
C ASN A 17 9.99 -5.77 -14.92
N PHE A 18 8.69 -6.10 -14.78
CA PHE A 18 8.18 -6.87 -13.64
C PHE A 18 7.66 -8.19 -14.12
N GLU A 19 8.22 -9.27 -13.59
CA GLU A 19 7.74 -10.62 -13.83
C GLU A 19 6.33 -10.76 -13.27
N ILE A 20 5.41 -11.18 -14.12
CA ILE A 20 4.07 -11.59 -13.74
C ILE A 20 4.00 -13.11 -13.79
N ASN A 21 3.28 -13.68 -12.83
CA ASN A 21 2.95 -15.09 -12.92
C ASN A 21 2.05 -15.32 -14.14
N VAL A 22 2.29 -16.39 -14.89
CA VAL A 22 1.37 -16.83 -15.95
C VAL A 22 0.09 -17.30 -15.29
N MET A 23 -0.93 -16.44 -15.34
CA MET A 23 -2.21 -16.69 -14.71
C MET A 23 -2.96 -17.80 -15.44
N LYS A 24 -3.53 -18.73 -14.67
CA LYS A 24 -4.24 -19.90 -15.21
C LYS A 24 -5.71 -19.62 -15.48
N ASN A 25 -6.29 -18.67 -14.75
CA ASN A 25 -7.72 -18.39 -14.82
C ASN A 25 -7.99 -16.96 -15.27
N ILE A 26 -8.63 -16.80 -16.44
CA ILE A 26 -8.97 -15.50 -17.02
C ILE A 26 -10.48 -15.21 -16.97
N ASN A 27 -11.27 -15.99 -16.23
CA ASN A 27 -12.74 -15.92 -16.27
C ASN A 27 -13.30 -14.55 -15.87
N TYR A 28 -12.57 -13.81 -15.02
CA TYR A 28 -12.95 -12.49 -14.56
C TYR A 28 -12.17 -11.34 -15.19
N LYS A 29 -11.25 -11.64 -16.11
CA LYS A 29 -10.50 -10.64 -16.87
C LYS A 29 -11.45 -9.77 -17.70
N GLU A 30 -11.23 -8.46 -17.68
CA GLU A 30 -12.02 -7.47 -18.44
C GLU A 30 -13.53 -7.52 -18.13
N LYS A 31 -13.92 -8.08 -16.97
CA LYS A 31 -15.31 -8.15 -16.54
C LYS A 31 -15.68 -6.97 -15.66
N SER A 32 -16.94 -6.60 -15.73
CA SER A 32 -17.64 -5.87 -14.67
C SER A 32 -18.64 -6.82 -14.02
N TRP A 33 -19.09 -6.45 -12.83
CA TRP A 33 -20.11 -7.19 -12.09
C TRP A 33 -21.38 -6.37 -11.94
N SER A 34 -22.49 -7.07 -11.73
CA SER A 34 -23.74 -6.41 -11.32
C SER A 34 -23.53 -5.70 -9.99
N ALA A 35 -24.21 -4.56 -9.80
CA ALA A 35 -24.24 -3.90 -8.51
C ALA A 35 -24.69 -4.88 -7.42
N PHE A 36 -24.08 -4.80 -6.24
CA PHE A 36 -24.37 -5.66 -5.08
C PHE A 36 -23.99 -7.14 -5.25
N THR A 37 -23.16 -7.47 -6.25
CA THR A 37 -22.57 -8.81 -6.32
C THR A 37 -21.71 -9.03 -5.07
N LYS A 38 -21.98 -10.13 -4.36
CA LYS A 38 -21.25 -10.52 -3.15
C LYS A 38 -20.61 -11.89 -3.33
N PHE A 39 -19.35 -11.98 -2.95
CA PHE A 39 -18.60 -13.23 -2.82
C PHE A 39 -18.25 -13.42 -1.35
N SER A 40 -18.48 -14.63 -0.84
CA SER A 40 -18.14 -14.99 0.55
C SER A 40 -17.35 -16.30 0.55
N GLU A 41 -16.31 -16.37 1.38
CA GLU A 41 -15.54 -17.59 1.63
C GLU A 41 -14.91 -18.19 0.36
N GLN A 42 -14.52 -17.33 -0.59
CA GLN A 42 -13.93 -17.76 -1.86
C GLN A 42 -12.41 -17.77 -1.80
N ASN A 43 -11.80 -18.73 -2.50
CA ASN A 43 -10.38 -18.74 -2.79
C ASN A 43 -10.15 -18.53 -4.29
N PHE A 44 -9.60 -17.38 -4.64
CA PHE A 44 -9.18 -17.04 -5.99
C PHE A 44 -7.67 -17.27 -6.10
N ASP A 45 -7.26 -18.45 -6.56
CA ASP A 45 -5.85 -18.79 -6.78
C ASP A 45 -5.49 -18.75 -8.27
N ASN A 46 -4.45 -17.99 -8.62
CA ASN A 46 -3.92 -17.83 -9.99
C ASN A 46 -4.93 -17.20 -10.99
N PHE A 47 -5.69 -16.20 -10.52
CA PHE A 47 -6.63 -15.46 -11.37
C PHE A 47 -6.01 -14.20 -11.98
N ASP A 48 -6.33 -13.97 -13.25
CA ASP A 48 -6.13 -12.71 -13.96
C ASP A 48 -7.41 -11.86 -13.86
N PHE A 49 -7.32 -10.79 -13.08
CA PHE A 49 -8.34 -9.74 -12.95
C PHE A 49 -7.92 -8.47 -13.70
N SER A 50 -7.10 -8.59 -14.75
CA SER A 50 -6.70 -7.45 -15.56
C SER A 50 -7.92 -6.75 -16.15
N SER A 51 -7.95 -5.42 -16.05
CA SER A 51 -9.04 -4.56 -16.51
C SER A 51 -10.42 -4.91 -15.92
N THR A 52 -10.48 -5.64 -14.81
CA THR A 52 -11.72 -5.95 -14.11
C THR A 52 -12.21 -4.73 -13.34
N ILE A 53 -13.53 -4.50 -13.33
CA ILE A 53 -14.20 -3.44 -12.61
C ILE A 53 -14.90 -4.05 -11.40
N PHE A 54 -14.33 -3.82 -10.20
CA PHE A 54 -14.83 -4.31 -8.92
C PHE A 54 -15.80 -3.32 -8.24
N GLU A 55 -16.09 -2.20 -8.87
CA GLU A 55 -16.94 -1.16 -8.31
C GLU A 55 -18.32 -1.70 -7.87
N ASN A 56 -18.73 -1.35 -6.66
CA ASN A 56 -20.00 -1.79 -6.04
C ASN A 56 -20.13 -3.31 -5.85
N THR A 57 -19.01 -4.00 -5.62
CA THR A 57 -19.01 -5.42 -5.23
C THR A 57 -18.40 -5.64 -3.86
N ALA A 58 -18.81 -6.73 -3.23
CA ALA A 58 -18.45 -7.08 -1.86
C ALA A 58 -17.74 -8.42 -1.82
N PHE A 59 -16.63 -8.47 -1.10
CA PHE A 59 -15.91 -9.69 -0.73
C PHE A 59 -15.85 -9.80 0.77
N GLU A 60 -16.23 -10.97 1.28
CA GLU A 60 -16.20 -11.28 2.70
C GLU A 60 -15.44 -12.58 2.91
N ASN A 61 -14.44 -12.57 3.79
CA ASN A 61 -13.62 -13.74 4.11
C ASN A 61 -13.06 -14.44 2.84
N CYS A 62 -12.64 -13.65 1.85
CA CYS A 62 -12.10 -14.15 0.59
C CYS A 62 -10.57 -14.09 0.60
N THR A 63 -9.94 -15.08 0.00
CA THR A 63 -8.48 -15.08 -0.24
C THR A 63 -8.20 -14.95 -1.72
N PHE A 64 -7.38 -13.96 -2.07
CA PHE A 64 -6.80 -13.80 -3.39
C PHE A 64 -5.33 -14.21 -3.31
N GLN A 65 -4.97 -15.25 -4.05
CA GLN A 65 -3.64 -15.82 -4.04
C GLN A 65 -3.06 -15.86 -5.44
N ASN A 66 -1.81 -15.40 -5.59
CA ASN A 66 -1.10 -15.41 -6.88
C ASN A 66 -1.90 -14.69 -7.98
N CYS A 67 -2.64 -13.62 -7.66
CA CYS A 67 -3.53 -12.95 -8.60
C CYS A 67 -2.90 -11.72 -9.25
N LEU A 68 -3.34 -11.39 -10.47
CA LEU A 68 -2.93 -10.20 -11.22
C LEU A 68 -4.09 -9.21 -11.30
N PHE A 69 -3.84 -7.98 -10.91
CA PHE A 69 -4.77 -6.85 -10.96
C PHE A 69 -4.15 -5.74 -11.82
N PHE A 70 -4.01 -5.99 -13.12
CA PHE A 70 -3.45 -5.01 -14.05
C PHE A 70 -4.53 -4.06 -14.57
N LYS A 71 -4.39 -2.75 -14.33
CA LYS A 71 -5.37 -1.73 -14.75
C LYS A 71 -6.81 -2.03 -14.30
N SER A 72 -6.98 -2.76 -13.20
CA SER A 72 -8.29 -2.99 -12.59
C SER A 72 -8.76 -1.76 -11.80
N ASN A 73 -10.07 -1.67 -11.61
CA ASN A 73 -10.71 -0.60 -10.85
C ASN A 73 -11.32 -1.19 -9.58
N PHE A 74 -10.86 -0.72 -8.41
CA PHE A 74 -11.36 -1.13 -7.09
C PHE A 74 -12.22 -0.06 -6.41
N ASN A 75 -12.52 1.06 -7.06
CA ASN A 75 -13.25 2.16 -6.42
C ASN A 75 -14.59 1.65 -5.85
N HIS A 76 -14.88 1.98 -4.58
CA HIS A 76 -16.11 1.56 -3.90
C HIS A 76 -16.33 0.03 -3.80
N ILE A 77 -15.25 -0.75 -3.82
CA ILE A 77 -15.30 -2.16 -3.42
C ILE A 77 -15.50 -2.27 -1.90
N GLY A 78 -16.23 -3.30 -1.46
CA GLY A 78 -16.27 -3.74 -0.07
C GLY A 78 -15.34 -4.94 0.14
N LEU A 79 -14.43 -4.84 1.11
CA LEU A 79 -13.46 -5.87 1.47
C LEU A 79 -13.50 -6.09 2.99
N TRP A 80 -14.13 -7.17 3.42
CA TRP A 80 -14.19 -7.56 4.84
C TRP A 80 -13.43 -8.87 5.03
N GLU A 81 -12.48 -8.89 5.98
CA GLU A 81 -11.68 -10.09 6.30
C GLU A 81 -10.98 -10.70 5.07
N CYS A 82 -10.60 -9.88 4.10
CA CYS A 82 -10.02 -10.37 2.84
C CYS A 82 -8.49 -10.40 2.89
N ASN A 83 -7.91 -11.49 2.38
CA ASN A 83 -6.47 -11.67 2.30
C ASN A 83 -5.97 -11.58 0.85
N PHE A 84 -4.82 -10.92 0.67
CA PHE A 84 -4.10 -10.87 -0.59
C PHE A 84 -2.70 -11.42 -0.40
N ILE A 85 -2.37 -12.52 -1.08
CA ILE A 85 -1.11 -13.25 -0.90
C ILE A 85 -0.44 -13.44 -2.25
N ASN A 86 0.82 -13.00 -2.39
CA ASN A 86 1.59 -13.08 -3.63
C ASN A 86 0.89 -12.40 -4.83
N CYS A 87 0.15 -11.32 -4.57
CA CYS A 87 -0.64 -10.63 -5.58
C CYS A 87 0.13 -9.47 -6.21
N GLN A 88 -0.16 -9.19 -7.48
CA GLN A 88 0.42 -8.07 -8.21
C GLN A 88 -0.67 -7.09 -8.65
N PHE A 89 -0.61 -5.87 -8.11
CA PHE A 89 -1.45 -4.74 -8.50
C PHE A 89 -0.61 -3.80 -9.34
N ILE A 90 -0.95 -3.64 -10.61
CA ILE A 90 -0.13 -2.87 -11.55
C ILE A 90 -1.02 -1.88 -12.28
N LYS A 91 -0.77 -0.59 -12.08
CA LYS A 91 -1.60 0.52 -12.58
C LYS A 91 -3.07 0.39 -12.16
N ALA A 92 -3.35 -0.28 -11.03
CA ALA A 92 -4.70 -0.42 -10.51
C ALA A 92 -5.19 0.92 -9.92
N ASP A 93 -6.47 1.21 -10.13
CA ASP A 93 -7.13 2.31 -9.44
C ASP A 93 -7.68 1.80 -8.12
N MET A 94 -7.03 2.20 -7.03
CA MET A 94 -7.30 1.73 -5.68
C MET A 94 -7.73 2.92 -4.82
N ARG A 95 -8.56 3.84 -5.35
CA ARG A 95 -9.07 4.98 -4.58
C ARG A 95 -10.30 4.57 -3.77
N ASN A 96 -10.51 5.23 -2.62
CA ASN A 96 -11.65 4.99 -1.74
C ASN A 96 -11.91 3.50 -1.41
N ILE A 97 -10.84 2.73 -1.15
CA ILE A 97 -10.98 1.31 -0.79
C ILE A 97 -10.79 1.14 0.71
N PRO A 98 -11.62 0.32 1.37
CA PRO A 98 -11.47 0.05 2.78
C PRO A 98 -10.59 -1.20 2.94
N ILE A 99 -9.26 -1.03 2.94
CA ILE A 99 -8.33 -2.16 3.14
C ILE A 99 -8.18 -2.42 4.65
N GLY A 100 -8.33 -3.69 5.04
CA GLY A 100 -8.07 -4.16 6.40
C GLY A 100 -9.29 -4.24 7.31
N VAL A 101 -10.49 -3.90 6.81
CA VAL A 101 -11.72 -3.90 7.61
C VAL A 101 -11.98 -5.28 8.20
N ASP A 102 -12.18 -5.30 9.52
CA ASP A 102 -12.40 -6.49 10.34
C ASP A 102 -11.27 -7.53 10.26
N GLY A 103 -10.13 -7.16 9.66
CA GLY A 103 -8.99 -8.03 9.40
C GLY A 103 -8.60 -8.04 7.93
N GLY A 104 -7.53 -8.75 7.62
CA GLY A 104 -7.01 -8.88 6.27
C GLY A 104 -5.52 -8.60 6.21
N ILE A 105 -4.81 -9.50 5.55
CA ILE A 105 -3.37 -9.46 5.38
C ILE A 105 -3.06 -9.23 3.91
N LEU A 106 -2.12 -8.33 3.65
CA LEU A 106 -1.49 -8.19 2.35
C LEU A 106 -0.06 -8.67 2.51
N LYS A 107 0.21 -9.87 1.98
CA LYS A 107 1.50 -10.56 2.13
C LYS A 107 2.15 -10.76 0.78
N ASN A 108 3.42 -10.38 0.69
CA ASN A 108 4.25 -10.57 -0.50
C ASN A 108 3.60 -9.95 -1.76
N CYS A 109 2.99 -8.77 -1.60
CA CYS A 109 2.27 -8.10 -2.67
C CYS A 109 3.10 -6.98 -3.31
N LEU A 110 2.97 -6.84 -4.63
CA LEU A 110 3.51 -5.72 -5.37
C LEU A 110 2.38 -4.73 -5.71
N PHE A 111 2.54 -3.47 -5.32
CA PHE A 111 1.74 -2.36 -5.80
C PHE A 111 2.61 -1.48 -6.67
N GLN A 112 2.35 -1.48 -7.97
CA GLN A 112 3.11 -0.67 -8.91
C GLN A 112 2.23 0.37 -9.59
N LYS A 113 2.62 1.63 -9.52
CA LYS A 113 1.94 2.75 -10.20
C LYS A 113 0.44 2.78 -9.90
N CYS A 114 0.04 2.23 -8.75
CA CYS A 114 -1.34 2.22 -8.29
C CYS A 114 -1.71 3.61 -7.76
N ASN A 115 -3.00 3.88 -7.79
CA ASN A 115 -3.54 5.11 -7.24
C ASN A 115 -4.18 4.85 -5.87
N PHE A 116 -3.57 5.37 -4.81
CA PHE A 116 -4.05 5.25 -3.41
C PHE A 116 -4.60 6.58 -2.88
N GLN A 117 -5.08 7.48 -3.73
CA GLN A 117 -5.67 8.74 -3.23
C GLN A 117 -7.06 8.50 -2.63
N GLY A 118 -7.45 9.29 -1.62
CA GLY A 118 -8.77 9.19 -0.98
C GLY A 118 -8.96 7.93 -0.13
N GLN A 119 -7.88 7.31 0.33
CA GLN A 119 -7.96 6.07 1.11
C GLN A 119 -8.46 6.29 2.53
N TYR A 120 -9.16 5.28 3.02
CA TYR A 120 -9.41 5.08 4.42
C TYR A 120 -8.89 3.68 4.78
N PHE A 121 -7.75 3.64 5.47
CA PHE A 121 -7.18 2.38 5.95
C PHE A 121 -7.78 2.05 7.32
N GLU A 122 -8.17 0.79 7.49
CA GLU A 122 -8.74 0.28 8.74
C GLU A 122 -7.86 -0.86 9.25
N THR A 123 -6.71 -0.52 9.84
CA THR A 123 -5.78 -1.50 10.47
C THR A 123 -5.16 -2.58 9.56
N PRO A 124 -4.88 -2.35 8.27
CA PRO A 124 -4.30 -3.39 7.42
C PRO A 124 -2.88 -3.77 7.86
N PHE A 125 -2.56 -5.05 7.71
CA PHE A 125 -1.20 -5.54 7.90
C PHE A 125 -0.54 -5.84 6.55
N PHE A 126 0.51 -5.09 6.24
CA PHE A 126 1.37 -5.30 5.08
C PHE A 126 2.65 -6.02 5.50
N GLU A 127 2.89 -7.18 4.92
CA GLU A 127 4.07 -8.01 5.14
C GLU A 127 4.77 -8.27 3.79
N ASP A 128 6.08 -8.03 3.74
CA ASP A 128 6.91 -8.28 2.54
C ASP A 128 6.38 -7.59 1.27
N CYS A 129 5.78 -6.39 1.41
CA CYS A 129 5.16 -5.67 0.29
C CYS A 129 6.05 -4.60 -0.33
N ILE A 130 5.86 -4.35 -1.62
CA ILE A 130 6.57 -3.28 -2.35
C ILE A 130 5.55 -2.29 -2.93
N PHE A 131 5.75 -1.01 -2.63
CA PHE A 131 5.02 0.11 -3.22
C PHE A 131 5.93 0.84 -4.21
N ASP A 132 5.85 0.48 -5.50
CA ASP A 132 6.69 1.05 -6.56
C ASP A 132 5.97 2.13 -7.36
N LYS A 133 6.40 3.39 -7.18
CA LYS A 133 5.93 4.57 -7.93
C LYS A 133 4.41 4.74 -7.88
N CYS A 134 3.81 4.35 -6.76
CA CYS A 134 2.40 4.60 -6.46
C CYS A 134 2.14 6.10 -6.26
N LYS A 135 0.90 6.53 -6.53
CA LYS A 135 0.46 7.89 -6.19
C LYS A 135 0.14 7.96 -4.70
N LEU A 136 1.17 8.19 -3.89
CA LEU A 136 1.07 8.33 -2.44
C LEU A 136 1.09 9.82 -2.05
N LYS A 137 -0.07 10.48 -2.18
CA LYS A 137 -0.26 11.89 -1.82
C LYS A 137 -1.55 12.12 -1.05
N ASN A 138 -1.47 12.88 0.04
CA ASN A 138 -2.59 13.12 0.97
C ASN A 138 -3.15 11.81 1.53
N ILE A 139 -2.25 10.98 2.09
CA ILE A 139 -2.59 9.66 2.62
C ILE A 139 -2.31 9.63 4.12
N ASN A 140 -3.23 9.06 4.87
CA ASN A 140 -2.99 8.65 6.24
C ASN A 140 -3.14 7.15 6.33
N PHE A 141 -2.04 6.44 6.61
CA PHE A 141 -2.01 4.99 6.79
C PHE A 141 -2.54 4.56 8.17
N ASN A 142 -3.63 5.18 8.64
CA ASN A 142 -4.28 4.92 9.94
C ASN A 142 -4.17 3.46 10.39
N ASP A 143 -3.60 3.26 11.59
CA ASP A 143 -3.37 1.97 12.24
C ASP A 143 -2.74 0.86 11.36
N SER A 144 -2.19 1.20 10.20
CA SER A 144 -1.56 0.24 9.30
C SER A 144 -0.20 -0.17 9.84
N SER A 145 0.12 -1.45 9.72
CA SER A 145 1.43 -1.97 10.10
C SER A 145 2.18 -2.46 8.86
N PHE A 146 3.48 -2.19 8.83
CA PHE A 146 4.38 -2.52 7.72
C PHE A 146 5.56 -3.31 8.25
N ARG A 147 5.70 -4.54 7.78
CA ARG A 147 6.86 -5.39 8.06
C ARG A 147 7.57 -5.77 6.76
N ASN A 148 8.88 -5.56 6.72
CA ASN A 148 9.73 -5.83 5.55
C ASN A 148 9.20 -5.19 4.25
N CYS A 149 8.61 -4.01 4.37
CA CYS A 149 8.01 -3.32 3.23
C CYS A 149 8.99 -2.34 2.59
N LYS A 150 8.82 -2.06 1.30
CA LYS A 150 9.63 -1.08 0.57
C LYS A 150 8.78 -0.03 -0.13
N PHE A 151 9.14 1.24 0.03
CA PHE A 151 8.51 2.36 -0.66
C PHE A 151 9.49 2.96 -1.68
N ILE A 152 9.08 3.03 -2.94
CA ILE A 152 9.88 3.56 -4.05
C ILE A 152 9.11 4.70 -4.72
N GLY A 153 9.77 5.84 -4.91
CA GLY A 153 9.16 7.04 -5.48
C GLY A 153 8.70 8.07 -4.45
N LYS A 154 7.89 9.03 -4.89
CA LYS A 154 7.56 10.22 -4.09
C LYS A 154 6.48 9.93 -3.05
N LEU A 155 6.72 10.38 -1.82
CA LEU A 155 5.73 10.50 -0.74
C LEU A 155 5.51 12.00 -0.46
N GLU A 156 4.26 12.46 -0.41
CA GLU A 156 3.94 13.87 -0.15
C GLU A 156 2.65 13.97 0.66
N ASN A 157 2.70 14.63 1.82
CA ASN A 157 1.58 14.67 2.76
C ASN A 157 1.08 13.25 3.09
N VAL A 158 2.00 12.43 3.60
CA VAL A 158 1.78 11.03 3.95
C VAL A 158 2.07 10.87 5.43
N THR A 159 1.11 10.37 6.20
CA THR A 159 1.29 10.04 7.61
C THR A 159 1.35 8.52 7.79
N PHE A 160 2.44 8.04 8.37
CA PHE A 160 2.59 6.69 8.90
C PHE A 160 2.24 6.70 10.37
N ASN A 161 1.35 5.76 10.76
CA ASN A 161 0.70 5.73 12.08
C ASN A 161 -0.16 6.98 12.31
N GLY A 162 -1.48 6.81 12.41
CA GLY A 162 -2.45 7.92 12.40
C GLY A 162 -3.31 7.98 13.67
N ILE A 163 -3.98 9.13 13.86
CA ILE A 163 -4.64 9.58 15.10
C ILE A 163 -5.95 8.82 15.44
N TYR A 164 -6.53 8.05 14.51
CA TYR A 164 -7.87 7.46 14.68
C TYR A 164 -7.83 6.08 15.35
N HIS A 165 -7.56 6.08 16.65
CA HIS A 165 -7.66 4.87 17.45
C HIS A 165 -9.10 4.41 17.60
N THR A 166 -9.45 3.24 17.05
CA THR A 166 -10.67 2.54 17.48
C THR A 166 -10.37 1.46 18.52
N GLN A 167 -9.16 0.87 18.53
CA GLN A 167 -8.74 -0.12 19.53
C GLN A 167 -7.23 -0.08 19.79
N LYS A 168 -6.81 -0.08 21.06
CA LYS A 168 -5.40 -0.31 21.45
C LYS A 168 -5.02 -1.77 21.16
N ARG A 169 -4.57 -2.07 19.95
CA ARG A 169 -3.84 -3.31 19.66
C ARG A 169 -2.35 -3.09 19.94
N GLY A 170 -1.61 -4.18 20.14
CA GLY A 170 -0.17 -4.14 20.47
C GLY A 170 0.66 -3.34 19.47
N ARG A 171 1.93 -3.06 19.83
CA ARG A 171 2.90 -2.20 19.12
C ARG A 171 2.58 -1.99 17.63
N MET A 172 2.53 -0.75 17.22
CA MET A 172 2.37 -0.38 15.81
C MET A 172 3.75 -0.46 15.15
N PHE A 173 3.84 -1.13 14.02
CA PHE A 173 5.13 -1.57 13.49
C PHE A 173 5.44 -0.91 12.15
N LEU A 174 6.50 -0.11 12.15
CA LEU A 174 7.40 -0.01 11.00
C LEU A 174 8.59 -0.91 11.32
N GLU A 175 8.56 -2.15 10.85
CA GLU A 175 9.64 -3.12 11.04
C GLU A 175 10.33 -3.36 9.71
N ASN A 176 11.63 -3.07 9.64
CA ASN A 176 12.45 -3.25 8.43
C ASN A 176 11.86 -2.56 7.19
N VAL A 177 11.35 -1.34 7.33
CA VAL A 177 10.76 -0.59 6.21
C VAL A 177 11.85 0.15 5.43
N ASP A 178 11.97 -0.15 4.15
CA ASP A 178 12.97 0.41 3.25
C ASP A 178 12.42 1.64 2.51
N PHE A 179 12.94 2.83 2.85
CA PHE A 179 12.68 4.09 2.16
C PHE A 179 13.85 4.55 1.28
N SER A 180 14.88 3.72 1.07
CA SER A 180 16.13 4.10 0.41
C SER A 180 15.96 4.64 -1.01
N GLU A 181 14.90 4.22 -1.72
CA GLU A 181 14.54 4.67 -3.07
C GLU A 181 13.28 5.55 -3.10
N SER A 182 12.83 5.98 -1.94
CA SER A 182 11.77 6.97 -1.82
C SER A 182 12.32 8.40 -1.92
N ILE A 183 11.43 9.33 -2.23
CA ILE A 183 11.67 10.76 -2.17
C ILE A 183 10.64 11.34 -1.21
N PHE A 184 11.07 11.77 -0.03
CA PHE A 184 10.18 12.48 0.88
C PHE A 184 10.01 13.92 0.39
N GLY A 185 8.78 14.27 0.04
CA GLY A 185 8.36 15.65 -0.14
C GLY A 185 7.92 16.27 1.19
N ASP A 186 7.06 17.27 1.08
CA ASP A 186 6.50 17.96 2.26
C ASP A 186 5.59 17.03 3.07
N TYR A 187 5.58 17.21 4.39
CA TYR A 187 4.72 16.48 5.32
C TYR A 187 4.73 14.94 5.20
N VAL A 188 5.90 14.33 5.07
CA VAL A 188 6.04 12.90 5.35
C VAL A 188 6.22 12.75 6.85
N THR A 189 5.18 12.27 7.51
CA THR A 189 5.03 12.27 8.97
C THR A 189 5.03 10.85 9.51
N PHE A 190 5.69 10.67 10.64
CA PHE A 190 5.77 9.44 11.42
C PHE A 190 5.29 9.78 12.82
N GLU A 191 4.08 9.38 13.19
CA GLU A 191 3.53 9.64 14.52
C GLU A 191 3.84 8.45 15.43
N ASN A 192 4.60 8.65 16.52
CA ASN A 192 4.94 7.59 17.48
C ASN A 192 5.50 6.30 16.81
N CYS A 193 6.32 6.45 15.78
CA CYS A 193 6.92 5.32 15.06
C CYS A 193 8.36 5.07 15.51
N ASP A 194 8.71 3.82 15.75
CA ASP A 194 10.10 3.39 15.87
C ASP A 194 10.71 3.23 14.47
N LEU A 195 11.69 4.09 14.15
CA LEU A 195 12.40 4.06 12.86
C LEU A 195 13.73 3.31 12.92
N SER A 196 14.11 2.71 14.07
CA SER A 196 15.42 2.09 14.29
C SER A 196 15.77 0.96 13.33
N THR A 197 14.74 0.27 12.81
CA THR A 197 14.90 -0.81 11.82
C THR A 197 14.64 -0.35 10.38
N SER A 198 14.19 0.90 10.20
CA SER A 198 13.86 1.44 8.88
C SER A 198 15.10 2.01 8.19
N ILE A 199 15.13 1.92 6.87
CA ILE A 199 16.22 2.46 6.04
C ILE A 199 15.78 3.82 5.49
N PRO A 200 16.48 4.93 5.77
CA PRO A 200 16.11 6.25 5.26
C PRO A 200 16.40 6.38 3.76
N PRO A 201 15.88 7.43 3.08
CA PRO A 201 16.25 7.76 1.70
C PRO A 201 17.77 7.85 1.49
N LYS A 202 18.31 7.28 0.40
CA LYS A 202 19.77 7.07 0.15
C LYS A 202 20.71 8.26 0.41
N LYS A 203 20.21 9.50 0.39
CA LYS A 203 21.04 10.72 0.45
C LYS A 203 21.05 11.42 1.80
N ARG A 204 20.17 11.06 2.73
CA ARG A 204 20.02 11.74 4.02
C ARG A 204 19.56 10.77 5.09
N THR A 205 19.93 11.02 6.36
CA THR A 205 19.41 10.23 7.48
C THR A 205 18.04 10.74 7.94
N PHE A 206 17.36 9.96 8.80
CA PHE A 206 16.12 10.45 9.42
C PHE A 206 16.36 11.68 10.30
N GLU A 207 17.47 11.72 11.04
CA GLU A 207 17.83 12.87 11.89
C GLU A 207 18.08 14.15 11.09
N GLU A 208 18.60 14.02 9.86
CA GLU A 208 18.80 15.16 8.97
C GLU A 208 17.49 15.65 8.37
N MET A 209 16.50 14.76 8.14
CA MET A 209 15.29 15.04 7.38
C MET A 209 14.07 15.36 8.24
N LEU A 210 13.99 14.80 9.44
CA LEU A 210 12.80 14.81 10.27
C LEU A 210 12.97 15.76 11.46
N TYR A 211 11.89 16.46 11.77
CA TYR A 211 11.82 17.46 12.80
C TYR A 211 10.61 17.21 13.70
N VAL A 212 10.67 17.69 14.94
CA VAL A 212 9.56 17.58 15.89
C VAL A 212 8.48 18.60 15.53
N VAL A 213 7.28 18.11 15.21
CA VAL A 213 6.13 18.95 14.83
C VAL A 213 5.23 19.35 15.99
N ASP A 214 5.32 18.65 17.13
CA ASP A 214 4.54 18.94 18.34
C ASP A 214 5.45 18.82 19.57
N LEU A 215 5.62 19.91 20.32
CA LEU A 215 6.42 19.88 21.56
C LEU A 215 5.76 19.08 22.68
N ASN A 216 4.45 18.87 22.62
CA ASN A 216 3.74 18.01 23.56
C ASN A 216 3.87 16.53 23.18
N ASN A 217 4.22 16.24 21.93
CA ASN A 217 4.51 14.90 21.45
C ASN A 217 5.77 14.86 20.58
N ILE A 218 6.92 14.76 21.25
CA ILE A 218 8.24 14.76 20.60
C ILE A 218 8.51 13.52 19.71
N GLU A 219 7.65 12.49 19.80
CA GLU A 219 7.73 11.29 18.96
C GLU A 219 7.05 11.50 17.60
N ASN A 220 6.35 12.63 17.41
CA ASN A 220 5.81 13.02 16.11
C ASN A 220 6.86 13.74 15.28
N LEU A 221 7.33 13.04 14.24
CA LEU A 221 8.42 13.48 13.38
C LEU A 221 7.91 13.71 11.96
N SER A 222 8.32 14.80 11.32
CA SER A 222 7.91 15.10 9.94
C SER A 222 8.97 15.84 9.15
N THR A 223 8.89 15.76 7.83
CA THR A 223 9.68 16.61 6.92
C THR A 223 9.23 18.08 6.88
N GLY A 224 8.04 18.43 7.41
CA GLY A 224 7.58 19.82 7.59
C GLY A 224 7.03 20.52 6.34
N THR A 225 6.91 21.87 6.43
CA THR A 225 6.57 22.86 5.36
C THR A 225 7.04 24.29 5.70
N GLU A 226 6.96 25.23 4.74
CA GLU A 226 7.07 26.69 4.95
C GLU A 226 6.17 27.26 6.08
N ASP A 227 4.94 26.76 6.28
CA ASP A 227 3.94 27.40 7.18
C ASP A 227 3.71 26.69 8.53
N ARG A 228 4.46 25.64 8.85
CA ARG A 228 4.40 24.97 10.16
C ARG A 228 5.81 24.89 10.73
N PHE A 229 6.06 25.67 11.76
CA PHE A 229 7.33 25.66 12.48
C PHE A 229 7.66 24.24 12.93
N VAL A 230 8.79 23.73 12.48
CA VAL A 230 9.32 22.46 12.95
C VAL A 230 10.58 22.70 13.74
N ILE A 231 10.63 22.14 14.94
CA ILE A 231 11.71 22.39 15.88
C ILE A 231 12.73 21.28 15.68
N GLN A 232 13.94 21.66 15.28
CA GLN A 232 15.03 20.70 15.12
C GLN A 232 15.36 20.09 16.49
N LYS A 233 15.40 18.76 16.54
CA LYS A 233 15.81 18.02 17.74
C LYS A 233 17.23 18.45 18.10
N ARG A 234 17.42 19.10 19.25
CA ARG A 234 18.77 19.35 19.78
C ARG A 234 19.30 18.03 20.33
N ASN A 235 20.43 17.57 19.82
CA ASN A 235 21.16 16.48 20.43
C ASN A 235 21.64 16.96 21.81
N GLY A 236 21.13 16.33 22.88
CA GLY A 236 21.63 16.49 24.24
C GLY A 236 22.84 15.61 24.50
#